data_AF-A0A537A6I1-F1
#
_entry.id   AF-A0A537A6I1-F1
#
_cell.length_a   1.000
_cell.length_b   1.000
_cell.length_c   1.000
_cell.angle_alpha   90.00
_cell.angle_beta   90.00
_cell.angle_gamma   90.00
#
_symmetry.space_group_name_H-M   'P 1'
#
loop_
_entity.id
_entity.type
_entity.pdbx_description
1 polymer ?
#
loop_
_entity_poly.entity_id
_entity_poly.type
_entity_poly.pdbx_seq_one_letter_code
_entity_poly.pdbx_strand_id
1 'polypeptide(L)'
;MSLNTPAARRDQSFHLQPATNLRALQKEGPLVITRGEGVYVYDEGRRYLEGMAGVAAYLVRRAQHHGAILRNMPGANVAFCPPLIITEAEIDEMIDCFSKALDDTWAMVREKGLA
;
A
#
# COMPACT_ATOMS: atom_id res chain seq x y z
N MET A 1 -13.51 -5.99 -19.79
CA MET A 1 -12.64 -7.17 -20.01
C MET A 1 -12.21 -7.83 -18.70
N SER A 2 -12.91 -7.63 -17.57
CA SER A 2 -12.50 -8.12 -16.23
C SER A 2 -13.38 -9.24 -15.63
N LEU A 3 -14.43 -9.67 -16.33
CA LEU A 3 -15.43 -10.63 -15.80
C LEU A 3 -14.96 -12.09 -15.76
N ASN A 4 -13.76 -12.41 -16.25
CA ASN A 4 -13.35 -13.81 -16.42
C ASN A 4 -12.78 -14.46 -15.15
N THR A 5 -12.48 -13.71 -14.09
CA THR A 5 -11.95 -14.30 -12.86
C THR A 5 -13.07 -14.69 -11.87
N PRO A 6 -12.93 -15.80 -11.11
CA PRO A 6 -13.86 -16.13 -10.03
C PRO A 6 -13.98 -15.04 -8.95
N ALA A 7 -12.90 -14.29 -8.71
CA ALA A 7 -12.91 -13.19 -7.74
C ALA A 7 -13.81 -12.03 -8.20
N ALA A 8 -13.71 -11.62 -9.47
CA ALA A 8 -14.55 -10.55 -10.03
C ALA A 8 -16.04 -10.88 -9.96
N ARG A 9 -16.42 -12.15 -10.25
CA ARG A 9 -17.82 -12.59 -10.18
C ARG A 9 -18.39 -12.56 -8.76
N ARG A 10 -17.59 -12.96 -7.75
CA ARG A 10 -18.02 -12.90 -6.34
C ARG A 10 -18.18 -11.47 -5.86
N ASP A 11 -17.24 -10.58 -6.21
CA ASP A 11 -17.32 -9.16 -5.86
C ASP A 11 -18.61 -8.53 -6.40
N GLN A 12 -18.91 -8.70 -7.69
CA GLN A 12 -20.16 -8.16 -8.27
C GLN A 12 -21.44 -8.71 -7.63
N SER A 13 -21.43 -9.97 -7.19
CA SER A 13 -22.64 -10.63 -6.69
C SER A 13 -22.92 -10.31 -5.22
N PHE A 14 -21.86 -10.05 -4.43
CA PHE A 14 -21.98 -10.02 -2.96
C PHE A 14 -21.29 -8.82 -2.29
N HIS A 15 -20.63 -7.93 -3.04
CA HIS A 15 -19.89 -6.83 -2.48
C HIS A 15 -20.27 -5.48 -3.11
N LEU A 16 -20.76 -4.56 -2.29
CA LEU A 16 -21.04 -3.19 -2.70
C LEU A 16 -19.83 -2.32 -2.38
N GLN A 17 -19.13 -1.86 -3.41
CA GLN A 17 -17.92 -1.05 -3.25
C GLN A 17 -18.27 0.43 -2.98
N PRO A 18 -18.04 0.96 -1.76
CA PRO A 18 -18.59 2.24 -1.33
C PRO A 18 -17.89 3.47 -1.94
N ALA A 19 -16.79 3.29 -2.67
CA ALA A 19 -15.99 4.38 -3.25
C ALA A 19 -15.81 4.26 -4.78
N THR A 20 -16.73 3.57 -5.47
CA THR A 20 -16.68 3.39 -6.93
C THR A 20 -18.01 3.71 -7.61
N ASN A 21 -17.98 3.90 -8.93
CA ASN A 21 -19.21 4.05 -9.72
C ASN A 21 -19.88 2.68 -9.92
N LEU A 22 -20.92 2.40 -9.14
CA LEU A 22 -21.62 1.11 -9.14
C LEU A 22 -22.25 0.76 -10.50
N ARG A 23 -22.72 1.75 -11.28
CA ARG A 23 -23.27 1.50 -12.62
C ARG A 23 -22.19 1.08 -13.62
N ALA A 24 -21.02 1.71 -13.55
CA ALA A 24 -19.88 1.32 -14.35
C ALA A 24 -19.36 -0.05 -13.92
N LEU A 25 -19.22 -0.28 -12.61
CA LEU A 25 -18.79 -1.55 -12.02
C LEU A 25 -19.68 -2.73 -12.46
N GLN A 26 -21.00 -2.54 -12.49
CA GLN A 26 -21.95 -3.56 -12.95
C GLN A 26 -21.71 -3.94 -14.42
N LYS A 27 -21.40 -2.96 -15.28
CA LYS A 27 -21.19 -3.18 -16.72
C LYS A 27 -19.79 -3.71 -17.04
N GLU A 28 -18.77 -3.19 -16.38
CA GLU A 28 -17.36 -3.36 -16.76
C GLU A 28 -16.63 -4.42 -15.91
N GLY A 29 -17.13 -4.67 -14.70
CA GLY A 29 -16.50 -5.52 -13.68
C GLY A 29 -15.50 -4.76 -12.81
N PRO A 30 -15.16 -5.30 -11.62
CA PRO A 30 -14.12 -4.75 -10.76
C PRO A 30 -12.74 -4.89 -11.39
N LEU A 31 -11.80 -3.99 -11.08
CA LEU A 31 -10.38 -4.22 -11.33
C LEU A 31 -9.85 -5.25 -10.33
N VAL A 32 -9.35 -6.39 -10.82
CA VAL A 32 -8.76 -7.43 -9.97
C VAL A 32 -7.24 -7.33 -10.00
N ILE A 33 -6.67 -6.88 -8.89
CA ILE A 33 -5.22 -6.86 -8.69
C ILE A 33 -4.75 -8.27 -8.31
N THR A 34 -3.75 -8.78 -9.04
CA THR A 34 -3.21 -10.14 -8.88
C THR A 34 -1.81 -10.16 -8.26
N ARG A 35 -1.05 -9.05 -8.38
CA ARG A 35 0.33 -8.95 -7.86
C ARG A 35 0.67 -7.53 -7.44
N GLY A 36 1.55 -7.39 -6.45
CA GLY A 36 2.21 -6.13 -6.08
C GLY A 36 3.73 -6.24 -6.18
N GLU A 37 4.39 -5.16 -6.60
CA GLU A 37 5.85 -5.03 -6.66
C GLU A 37 6.26 -3.58 -6.34
N GLY A 38 6.82 -3.38 -5.15
CA GLY A 38 7.12 -2.03 -4.66
C GLY A 38 5.84 -1.18 -4.60
N VAL A 39 5.87 -0.03 -5.27
CA VAL A 39 4.74 0.90 -5.39
C VAL A 39 3.77 0.56 -6.54
N TYR A 40 4.02 -0.52 -7.27
CA TYR A 40 3.19 -0.94 -8.40
C TYR A 40 2.28 -2.10 -8.04
N VAL A 41 1.10 -2.11 -8.63
CA VAL A 41 0.16 -3.23 -8.62
C VAL A 41 -0.12 -3.68 -10.04
N TYR A 42 -0.46 -4.95 -10.22
CA TYR A 42 -0.64 -5.56 -11.53
C TYR A 42 -1.99 -6.26 -11.61
N ASP A 43 -2.69 -6.08 -12.73
CA ASP A 43 -3.82 -6.92 -13.11
C ASP A 43 -3.32 -8.14 -13.92
N GLU A 44 -4.07 -8.62 -14.92
CA GLU A 44 -3.67 -9.62 -15.92
C GLU A 44 -2.43 -9.22 -16.78
N GLY A 45 -1.35 -8.77 -16.13
CA GLY A 45 -0.08 -8.37 -16.73
C GLY A 45 0.10 -6.86 -16.90
N ARG A 46 -0.95 -6.04 -16.77
CA ARG A 46 -0.80 -4.58 -16.86
C ARG A 46 -0.35 -4.02 -15.52
N ARG A 47 0.55 -3.05 -15.57
CA ARG A 47 1.16 -2.41 -14.40
C ARG A 47 0.48 -1.07 -14.12
N TYR A 48 0.14 -0.84 -12.86
CA TYR A 48 -0.45 0.39 -12.33
C TYR A 48 0.42 0.93 -11.20
N LEU A 49 0.56 2.25 -11.12
CA LEU A 49 1.07 2.90 -9.92
C LEU A 49 -0.03 2.89 -8.86
N GLU A 50 0.26 2.39 -7.66
CA GLU A 50 -0.70 2.40 -6.56
C GLU A 50 -0.74 3.82 -5.97
N GLY A 51 -1.81 4.56 -6.29
CA GLY A 51 -1.91 5.99 -6.02
C GLY A 51 -2.42 6.36 -4.63
N MET A 52 -3.02 5.44 -3.87
CA MET A 52 -3.61 5.78 -2.57
C MET A 52 -2.60 5.72 -1.42
N ALA A 53 -1.66 4.79 -1.49
CA ALA A 53 -0.69 4.56 -0.44
C ALA A 53 0.61 3.90 -0.92
N GLY A 54 0.88 3.78 -2.22
CA GLY A 54 1.96 2.94 -2.74
C GLY A 54 3.33 3.24 -2.11
N VAL A 55 3.72 4.51 -2.04
CA VAL A 55 4.99 4.93 -1.43
C VAL A 55 5.01 4.65 0.08
N ALA A 56 3.95 5.01 0.81
CA ALA A 56 3.87 4.77 2.25
C ALA A 56 3.78 3.27 2.61
N ALA A 57 3.15 2.46 1.76
CA ALA A 57 3.12 1.00 1.90
C ALA A 57 4.52 0.39 1.75
N TYR A 58 5.30 0.88 0.77
CA TYR A 58 6.71 0.50 0.66
C TYR A 58 7.49 0.90 1.90
N LEU A 59 7.36 2.16 2.34
CA LEU A 59 8.04 2.68 3.53
C LEU A 59 7.73 1.85 4.78
N VAL A 60 6.46 1.55 5.05
CA VAL A 60 6.05 0.76 6.23
C VAL A 60 6.65 -0.64 6.18
N ARG A 61 6.70 -1.25 5.00
CA ARG A 61 7.36 -2.55 4.82
C ARG A 61 8.86 -2.48 5.10
N ARG A 62 9.53 -1.38 4.72
CA ARG A 62 10.95 -1.16 5.03
C ARG A 62 11.17 -0.88 6.51
N ALA A 63 10.31 -0.09 7.15
CA ALA A 63 10.35 0.14 8.60
C ALA A 63 10.24 -1.18 9.36
N GLN A 64 9.30 -2.06 8.95
CA GLN A 64 9.14 -3.38 9.55
C GLN A 64 10.40 -4.25 9.38
N HIS A 65 11.04 -4.20 8.21
CA HIS A 65 12.31 -4.89 7.96
C HIS A 65 13.43 -4.40 8.87
N HIS A 66 13.46 -3.09 9.20
CA HIS A 66 14.46 -2.50 10.09
C HIS A 66 14.14 -2.68 11.57
N GLY A 67 12.93 -3.11 11.93
CA GLY A 67 12.53 -3.43 13.31
C GLY A 67 11.35 -2.63 13.85
N ALA A 68 10.81 -1.66 13.10
CA ALA A 68 9.70 -0.82 13.54
C ALA A 68 8.38 -1.19 12.83
N ILE A 69 7.35 -1.50 13.62
CA ILE A 69 6.00 -1.74 13.10
C ILE A 69 5.25 -0.40 13.05
N LEU A 70 4.96 0.07 11.85
CA LEU A 70 4.20 1.30 11.60
C LEU A 70 2.91 1.01 10.85
N ARG A 71 1.93 1.92 10.95
CA ARG A 71 0.66 1.79 10.23
C ARG A 71 0.64 2.66 8.99
N ASN A 72 0.41 2.03 7.84
CA ASN A 72 0.10 2.74 6.60
C ASN A 72 -1.31 3.34 6.68
N MET A 73 -1.43 4.62 6.39
CA MET A 73 -2.67 5.39 6.43
C MET A 73 -2.99 5.97 5.04
N PRO A 74 -4.27 6.23 4.72
CA PRO A 74 -4.66 6.80 3.43
C PRO A 74 -3.92 8.11 3.12
N GLY A 75 -3.58 8.33 1.84
CA GLY A 75 -2.97 9.58 1.38
C GLY A 75 -1.46 9.67 1.62
N ALA A 76 -0.75 8.55 1.49
CA ALA A 76 0.69 8.45 1.74
C ALA A 76 1.12 8.88 3.16
N ASN A 77 0.25 8.61 4.16
CA ASN A 77 0.51 8.94 5.55
C ASN A 77 0.96 7.70 6.33
N VAL A 78 1.73 7.93 7.42
CA VAL A 78 2.17 6.88 8.34
C VAL A 78 1.85 7.30 9.77
N ALA A 79 1.37 6.36 10.58
CA ALA A 79 1.07 6.60 11.98
C ALA A 79 2.00 5.81 12.91
N PHE A 80 2.43 6.49 13.97
CA PHE A 80 3.17 5.93 15.10
C PHE A 80 2.18 5.74 16.26
N CYS A 81 2.15 4.56 16.86
CA CYS A 81 1.29 4.25 18.01
C CYS A 81 2.01 3.28 18.96
N PRO A 82 3.13 3.70 19.58
CA PRO A 82 3.85 2.87 20.54
C PRO A 82 3.02 2.65 21.83
N PRO A 83 3.33 1.62 22.63
CA PRO A 83 2.71 1.43 23.93
C PRO A 83 3.07 2.58 24.88
N LEU A 84 2.18 2.90 25.84
CA LEU A 84 2.41 4.00 26.79
C LEU A 84 3.57 3.78 27.77
N ILE A 85 4.10 2.55 27.84
CA ILE A 85 5.24 2.18 28.67
C ILE A 85 6.59 2.32 27.94
N ILE A 86 6.59 2.80 26.69
CA ILE A 86 7.82 2.97 25.89
C ILE A 86 8.78 3.96 26.56
N THR A 87 10.06 3.65 26.51
CA THR A 87 11.16 4.49 27.02
C THR A 87 11.69 5.43 25.94
N GLU A 88 12.42 6.47 26.36
CA GLU A 88 13.09 7.39 25.41
C GLU A 88 14.07 6.64 24.48
N ALA A 89 14.83 5.69 25.01
CA ALA A 89 15.75 4.88 24.22
C ALA A 89 15.02 4.04 23.15
N GLU A 90 13.87 3.44 23.49
CA GLU A 90 13.05 2.70 22.51
C GLU A 90 12.40 3.63 21.48
N ILE A 91 12.11 4.89 21.83
CA ILE A 91 11.67 5.90 20.86
C ILE A 91 12.80 6.18 19.87
N ASP A 92 14.02 6.38 20.34
CA ASP A 92 15.19 6.61 19.48
C ASP A 92 15.41 5.42 18.53
N GLU A 93 15.36 4.19 19.04
CA GLU A 93 15.45 2.97 18.22
C GLU A 93 14.35 2.92 17.13
N MET A 94 13.11 3.27 17.48
CA MET A 94 11.99 3.34 16.53
C MET A 94 12.22 4.38 15.44
N ILE A 95 12.73 5.57 15.80
CA ILE A 95 13.03 6.65 14.85
C ILE A 95 14.24 6.30 13.96
N ASP A 96 15.24 5.60 14.48
CA ASP A 96 16.37 5.09 13.69
C ASP A 96 15.91 4.08 12.63
N CYS A 97 15.02 3.16 13.01
CA CYS A 97 14.42 2.21 12.07
C CYS A 97 13.61 2.93 10.98
N PHE A 98 12.85 3.95 11.35
CA PHE A 98 12.10 4.78 10.41
C PHE A 98 13.01 5.57 9.47
N SER A 99 14.13 6.11 9.97
CA SER A 99 15.10 6.86 9.17
C SER A 99 15.75 5.96 8.10
N LYS A 100 16.15 4.74 8.46
CA LYS A 100 16.64 3.74 7.49
C LYS A 100 15.58 3.37 6.44
N ALA A 101 14.32 3.30 6.85
CA ALA A 101 13.20 3.05 5.94
C ALA A 101 12.96 4.22 4.98
N LEU A 102 13.12 5.46 5.45
CA LEU A 102 13.06 6.65 4.61
C LEU A 102 14.17 6.66 3.57
N ASP A 103 15.40 6.30 3.94
CA ASP A 103 16.53 6.21 3.00
C ASP A 103 16.27 5.17 1.90
N ASP A 104 15.82 3.96 2.28
CA ASP A 104 15.42 2.92 1.32
C ASP A 104 14.31 3.41 0.38
N THR A 105 13.32 4.12 0.95
CA THR A 105 12.18 4.65 0.20
C THR A 105 12.64 5.74 -0.75
N TRP A 106 13.53 6.63 -0.32
CA TRP A 106 14.09 7.69 -1.14
C TRP A 106 14.90 7.13 -2.31
N ALA A 107 15.74 6.13 -2.06
CA ALA A 107 16.46 5.42 -3.10
C ALA A 107 15.49 4.81 -4.14
N MET A 108 14.44 4.13 -3.67
CA MET A 108 13.41 3.53 -4.52
C MET A 108 12.64 4.57 -5.35
N VAL A 109 12.24 5.70 -4.75
CA VAL A 109 11.53 6.79 -5.43
C VAL A 109 12.40 7.38 -6.55
N ARG A 110 13.70 7.59 -6.27
CA ARG A 110 14.66 8.09 -7.27
C ARG A 110 14.91 7.09 -8.40
N GLU A 111 15.12 5.82 -8.07
CA GLU A 111 15.31 4.75 -9.07
C GLU A 111 14.13 4.66 -10.04
N LYS A 112 12.91 4.86 -9.53
CA LYS A 112 11.67 4.78 -10.32
C LYS A 112 11.28 6.10 -11.01
N GLY A 113 12.03 7.18 -10.82
CA GLY A 113 11.74 8.49 -11.41
C GLY A 113 10.43 9.11 -10.90
N LEU A 114 10.15 8.92 -9.60
CA LEU A 114 8.95 9.43 -8.93
C LEU A 114 9.21 10.70 -8.09
N ALA A 115 10.45 11.19 -8.06
CA ALA A 115 10.89 12.42 -7.39
C ALA A 115 11.01 13.58 -8.39
#